data_AF-A0A4U9WKP0-F1
#
_entry.id   AF-A0A4U9WKP0-F1
#
_cell.length_a   1.000
_cell.length_b   1.000
_cell.length_c   1.000
_cell.angle_alpha   90.00
_cell.angle_beta   90.00
_cell.angle_gamma   90.00
#
_symmetry.space_group_name_H-M   'P 1'
#
loop_
_entity.id
_entity.type
_entity.pdbx_description
1 polymer ?
#
loop_
_entity_poly.entity_id
_entity_poly.type
_entity_poly.pdbx_seq_one_letter_code
_entity_poly.pdbx_strand_id
1 'polypeptide(L)'
;MVSTHIGFPTETVIVFIVLAVGAIFIDLFMHRDDKPISLKSAALWSVFWVAIAMAFAGFLYIHHGAEVASLFVTGYALEKVLSVDNLFVMMAIFSWFAVPDRYRHRVLYWGIIGAIVFRGIFVAIGTGLLSLGPYVEIVFALIVAWTAVDDVAQRR
;
A
#
# COMPACT_ATOMS: atom_id res chain seq x y z
N MET A 1 10.16 34.37 -2.85
CA MET A 1 10.15 33.00 -3.39
C MET A 1 10.70 32.11 -2.29
N VAL A 2 9.83 31.51 -1.47
CA VAL A 2 10.26 30.66 -0.36
C VAL A 2 10.55 29.28 -0.94
N SER A 3 11.82 28.99 -1.19
CA SER A 3 12.28 27.64 -1.47
C SER A 3 12.17 26.81 -0.20
N THR A 4 11.12 26.00 -0.07
CA THR A 4 10.99 25.01 0.99
C THR A 4 11.82 23.77 0.65
N HIS A 5 12.69 23.36 1.58
CA HIS A 5 13.61 22.20 1.53
C HIS A 5 12.93 20.82 1.29
N ILE A 6 11.61 20.79 1.04
CA ILE A 6 10.79 19.57 0.98
C ILE A 6 10.20 19.35 -0.44
N GLY A 7 10.60 20.12 -1.44
CA GLY A 7 10.17 19.93 -2.85
C GLY A 7 8.71 20.30 -3.14
N PHE A 8 7.86 20.45 -2.13
CA PHE A 8 6.47 20.88 -2.25
C PHE A 8 6.20 22.22 -1.53
N PRO A 9 5.27 23.04 -2.05
CA PRO A 9 4.74 24.22 -1.36
C PRO A 9 4.16 23.88 0.03
N THR A 10 4.49 24.68 1.04
CA THR A 10 4.06 24.46 2.45
C THR A 10 2.55 24.33 2.59
N GLU A 11 1.79 25.08 1.79
CA GLU A 11 0.32 25.01 1.73
C GLU A 11 -0.20 23.61 1.39
N THR A 12 0.47 22.89 0.49
CA THR A 12 0.06 21.54 0.07
C THR A 12 0.35 20.53 1.16
N VAL A 13 1.48 20.67 1.84
CA VAL A 13 1.84 19.83 2.99
C VAL A 13 0.84 20.03 4.13
N ILE A 14 0.45 21.27 4.41
CA ILE A 14 -0.55 21.58 5.44
C ILE A 14 -1.91 20.99 5.05
N VAL A 15 -2.36 21.19 3.80
CA VAL A 15 -3.62 20.61 3.31
C VAL A 15 -3.58 19.08 3.44
N PHE A 16 -2.52 18.43 3.00
CA PHE A 16 -2.35 16.98 3.12
C PHE A 16 -2.39 16.52 4.58
N ILE A 17 -1.65 17.15 5.49
CA ILE A 17 -1.64 16.79 6.91
C ILE A 17 -3.02 16.95 7.53
N VAL A 18 -3.71 18.07 7.27
CA VAL A 18 -5.07 18.30 7.77
C VAL A 18 -6.04 17.25 7.25
N LEU A 19 -5.96 16.93 5.96
CA LEU A 19 -6.82 15.92 5.33
C LEU A 19 -6.52 14.52 5.87
N ALA A 20 -5.24 14.18 6.09
CA ALA A 20 -4.81 12.91 6.65
C ALA A 20 -5.25 12.75 8.12
N VAL A 21 -5.03 13.77 8.95
CA VAL A 21 -5.45 13.76 10.36
C VAL A 21 -6.98 13.72 10.47
N GLY A 22 -7.67 14.49 9.62
CA GLY A 22 -9.14 14.46 9.53
C GLY A 22 -9.66 13.09 9.11
N ALA A 23 -9.05 12.46 8.11
CA ALA A 23 -9.38 11.10 7.68
C ALA A 23 -9.19 10.08 8.81
N ILE A 24 -8.06 10.13 9.53
CA ILE A 24 -7.81 9.25 10.68
C ILE A 24 -8.85 9.46 11.78
N PHE A 25 -9.22 10.72 12.05
CA PHE A 25 -10.21 11.03 13.07
C PHE A 25 -11.61 10.52 12.69
N ILE A 26 -12.00 10.68 11.43
CA ILE A 26 -13.26 10.12 10.89
C ILE A 26 -13.24 8.60 11.01
N ASP A 27 -12.16 7.94 10.59
CA ASP A 27 -12.05 6.48 10.63
C ASP A 27 -12.14 5.94 12.07
N LEU A 28 -11.41 6.55 13.01
CA LEU A 28 -11.39 6.19 14.42
C LEU A 28 -12.72 6.46 15.13
N PHE A 29 -13.48 7.47 14.70
CA PHE A 29 -14.77 7.81 15.29
C PHE A 29 -15.90 6.95 14.73
N MET A 30 -15.88 6.65 13.43
CA MET A 30 -16.96 5.92 12.76
C MET A 30 -16.89 4.40 12.99
N HIS A 31 -15.71 3.85 13.27
CA HIS A 31 -15.51 2.43 13.57
C HIS A 31 -15.47 2.10 15.08
N ARG A 32 -16.01 2.98 15.95
CA ARG A 32 -16.09 2.73 17.41
C ARG A 32 -17.11 1.67 17.82
N ASP A 33 -18.08 1.40 16.97
CA ASP A 33 -19.14 0.43 17.25
C ASP A 33 -18.81 -0.92 16.62
N ASP A 34 -18.67 -1.96 17.47
CA ASP A 34 -18.38 -3.36 17.13
C ASP A 34 -19.55 -4.05 16.40
N LYS A 35 -20.01 -3.50 15.28
CA LYS A 35 -20.98 -4.19 14.40
C LYS A 35 -20.20 -5.09 13.45
N PRO A 36 -20.61 -6.37 13.28
CA PRO A 36 -19.97 -7.26 12.32
C PRO A 36 -20.07 -6.64 10.93
N ILE A 37 -18.92 -6.28 10.36
CA ILE A 37 -18.86 -5.57 9.08
C ILE A 37 -19.27 -6.54 7.98
N SER A 38 -20.47 -6.33 7.45
CA SER A 38 -20.95 -7.03 6.25
C SER A 38 -20.03 -6.70 5.06
N LEU A 39 -19.81 -7.67 4.17
CA LEU A 39 -19.05 -7.47 2.93
C LEU A 39 -19.56 -6.25 2.12
N LYS A 40 -20.87 -5.98 2.16
CA LYS A 40 -21.48 -4.81 1.50
C LYS A 40 -21.02 -3.49 2.15
N SER A 41 -20.93 -3.45 3.47
CA SER A 41 -20.46 -2.29 4.21
C SER A 41 -18.97 -2.06 4.00
N ALA A 42 -18.15 -3.13 4.00
CA ALA A 42 -16.72 -3.04 3.71
C ALA A 42 -16.44 -2.51 2.29
N ALA A 43 -17.20 -2.98 1.29
CA ALA A 43 -17.08 -2.51 -0.08
C ALA A 43 -17.44 -1.01 -0.21
N LEU A 44 -18.52 -0.57 0.45
CA LEU A 44 -18.92 0.84 0.44
C LEU A 44 -17.85 1.75 1.08
N TRP A 45 -17.27 1.31 2.20
CA TRP A 45 -16.16 2.00 2.86
C TRP A 45 -14.91 2.06 1.98
N SER A 46 -14.59 0.98 1.28
CA SER A 46 -13.47 0.97 0.33
C SER A 46 -13.67 2.00 -0.79
N VAL A 47 -14.87 2.05 -1.38
CA VAL A 47 -15.21 3.02 -2.43
C VAL A 47 -15.15 4.46 -1.90
N PHE A 48 -15.64 4.70 -0.69
CA PHE A 48 -15.57 6.02 -0.04
C PHE A 48 -14.12 6.50 0.10
N TRP A 49 -13.22 5.66 0.59
CA TRP A 49 -11.80 6.00 0.73
C TRP A 49 -11.09 6.18 -0.61
N VAL A 50 -11.44 5.38 -1.63
CA VAL A 50 -10.95 5.58 -2.99
C VAL A 50 -11.40 6.93 -3.54
N ALA A 51 -12.66 7.32 -3.32
CA ALA A 51 -13.18 8.60 -3.77
C ALA A 51 -12.43 9.79 -3.13
N ILE A 52 -12.11 9.70 -1.83
CA ILE A 52 -11.29 10.73 -1.15
C ILE A 52 -9.88 10.81 -1.76
N ALA A 53 -9.23 9.66 -2.00
CA ALA A 53 -7.92 9.64 -2.62
C ALA A 53 -7.94 10.27 -4.03
N MET A 54 -8.97 9.97 -4.83
CA MET A 54 -9.15 10.55 -6.16
C MET A 54 -9.47 12.06 -6.11
N ALA A 55 -10.24 12.51 -5.10
CA ALA A 55 -10.47 13.94 -4.88
C ALA A 55 -9.18 14.69 -4.56
N PHE A 56 -8.30 14.10 -3.75
CA PHE A 56 -6.98 14.67 -3.48
C PHE A 56 -6.07 14.65 -4.72
N ALA A 57 -6.13 13.60 -5.55
CA ALA A 57 -5.44 13.58 -6.84
C ALA A 57 -5.91 14.71 -7.76
N GLY A 58 -7.22 15.01 -7.78
CA GLY A 58 -7.78 16.16 -8.49
C GLY A 58 -7.29 17.50 -7.94
N PHE A 59 -7.17 17.64 -6.62
CA PHE A 59 -6.57 18.81 -5.99
C PHE A 59 -5.10 18.99 -6.43
N LEU A 60 -4.31 17.91 -6.45
CA LEU A 60 -2.93 17.92 -6.93
C LEU A 60 -2.84 18.28 -8.41
N TYR A 61 -3.77 17.80 -9.24
CA TYR A 61 -3.80 18.13 -10.67
C TYR A 61 -3.95 19.63 -10.92
N ILE A 62 -4.82 20.29 -10.14
CA ILE A 62 -5.08 21.73 -10.28
C ILE A 62 -3.91 22.57 -9.75
N HIS A 63 -3.29 22.18 -8.63
CA HIS A 63 -2.26 23.00 -7.97
C HIS A 63 -0.82 22.70 -8.40
N HIS A 64 -0.50 21.45 -8.76
CA HIS A 64 0.85 20.97 -9.07
C HIS A 64 0.97 20.40 -10.48
N GLY A 65 -0.12 20.38 -11.25
CA GLY A 65 -0.16 19.89 -12.62
C GLY A 65 -0.29 18.37 -12.74
N ALA A 66 -0.32 17.92 -14.00
CA ALA A 66 -0.63 16.53 -14.36
C ALA A 66 0.44 15.52 -13.94
N GLU A 67 1.72 15.94 -13.88
CA GLU A 67 2.85 15.06 -13.56
C GLU A 67 2.82 14.62 -12.08
N VAL A 68 2.63 15.56 -11.15
CA VAL A 68 2.54 15.24 -9.72
C VAL A 68 1.27 14.43 -9.41
N ALA A 69 0.15 14.77 -10.05
CA ALA A 69 -1.09 14.02 -9.90
C ALA A 69 -0.96 12.58 -10.41
N SER A 70 -0.29 12.35 -11.55
CA SER A 70 -0.09 11.01 -12.10
C SER A 70 0.88 10.18 -11.25
N LEU A 71 1.93 10.78 -10.69
CA LEU A 71 2.81 10.14 -9.70
C LEU A 71 2.03 9.70 -8.46
N PHE A 72 1.15 10.57 -7.93
CA PHE A 72 0.30 10.23 -6.79
C PHE A 72 -0.67 9.08 -7.11
N VAL A 73 -1.38 9.14 -8.23
CA VAL A 73 -2.34 8.09 -8.62
C VAL A 73 -1.62 6.77 -8.87
N THR A 74 -0.46 6.80 -9.53
CA THR A 74 0.38 5.61 -9.76
C THR A 74 0.85 5.00 -8.44
N GLY A 75 1.37 5.81 -7.53
CA GLY A 75 1.78 5.36 -6.20
C GLY A 75 0.63 4.79 -5.39
N TYR A 76 -0.52 5.46 -5.39
CA TYR A 76 -1.75 4.98 -4.73
C TYR A 76 -2.21 3.63 -5.29
N ALA A 77 -2.27 3.49 -6.62
CA ALA A 77 -2.66 2.24 -7.27
C ALA A 77 -1.68 1.11 -6.94
N LEU A 78 -0.37 1.39 -6.97
CA LEU A 78 0.67 0.43 -6.64
C LEU A 78 0.53 -0.08 -5.19
N GLU A 79 0.36 0.82 -4.22
CA GLU A 79 0.15 0.43 -2.82
C GLU A 79 -1.15 -0.36 -2.62
N LYS A 80 -2.23 -0.03 -3.36
CA LYS A 80 -3.49 -0.79 -3.31
C LYS A 80 -3.34 -2.20 -3.86
N VAL A 81 -2.68 -2.38 -5.00
CA VAL A 81 -2.44 -3.70 -5.60
C VAL A 81 -1.56 -4.55 -4.68
N LEU A 82 -0.48 -3.97 -4.14
CA LEU A 82 0.44 -4.66 -3.25
C LEU A 82 -0.25 -5.08 -1.94
N SER A 83 -1.14 -4.25 -1.40
CA SER A 83 -1.95 -4.60 -0.22
C SER A 83 -2.92 -5.77 -0.49
N VAL A 84 -3.52 -5.82 -1.68
CA VAL A 84 -4.44 -6.89 -2.08
C VAL A 84 -3.70 -8.21 -2.31
N ASP A 85 -2.53 -8.17 -2.94
CA ASP A 85 -1.65 -9.33 -3.14
C ASP A 85 -1.30 -9.99 -1.80
N ASN A 86 -0.87 -9.20 -0.82
CA ASN A 86 -0.58 -9.66 0.54
C ASN A 86 -1.79 -10.32 1.22
N LEU A 87 -3.00 -9.78 1.03
CA LEU A 87 -4.22 -10.38 1.60
C LEU A 87 -4.51 -11.76 0.98
N PHE A 88 -4.34 -11.91 -0.34
CA PHE A 88 -4.56 -13.19 -1.03
C PHE A 88 -3.58 -14.26 -0.57
N VAL A 89 -2.30 -13.94 -0.44
CA VAL A 89 -1.28 -14.86 0.09
C VAL A 89 -1.67 -15.35 1.49
N MET A 90 -2.08 -14.44 2.37
CA MET A 90 -2.52 -14.80 3.73
C MET A 90 -3.77 -15.70 3.73
N MET A 91 -4.76 -15.42 2.87
CA MET A 91 -5.96 -16.25 2.75
C MET A 91 -5.62 -17.66 2.22
N ALA A 92 -4.72 -17.77 1.23
CA ALA A 92 -4.28 -19.05 0.70
C ALA A 92 -3.57 -19.90 1.76
N ILE A 93 -2.68 -19.28 2.55
CA ILE A 93 -2.01 -19.93 3.68
C ILE A 93 -3.03 -20.45 4.70
N PHE A 94 -4.00 -19.62 5.11
CA PHE A 94 -5.03 -20.06 6.06
C PHE A 94 -5.91 -21.19 5.55
N SER A 95 -6.21 -21.18 4.25
CA SER A 95 -6.93 -22.26 3.60
C SER A 95 -6.13 -23.55 3.61
N TRP A 96 -4.81 -23.49 3.34
CA TRP A 96 -3.93 -24.66 3.35
C TRP A 96 -3.82 -25.30 4.73
N PHE A 97 -3.73 -24.48 5.79
CA PHE A 97 -3.64 -24.93 7.17
C PHE A 97 -5.00 -25.21 7.84
N ALA A 98 -6.12 -25.05 7.13
CA ALA A 98 -7.49 -25.21 7.66
C ALA A 98 -7.73 -24.49 9.00
N VAL A 99 -7.22 -23.26 9.12
CA VAL A 99 -7.26 -22.50 10.39
C VAL A 99 -8.72 -22.19 10.78
N PRO A 100 -9.19 -22.61 11.97
CA PRO A 100 -10.54 -22.31 12.43
C PRO A 100 -10.81 -20.80 12.49
N ASP A 101 -12.02 -20.38 12.08
CA ASP A 101 -12.39 -18.95 11.94
C ASP A 101 -12.13 -18.11 13.20
N ARG A 102 -12.27 -18.72 14.39
CA ARG A 102 -12.02 -18.07 15.68
C ARG A 102 -10.59 -17.55 15.86
N TYR A 103 -9.60 -18.18 15.22
CA TYR A 103 -8.19 -17.78 15.33
C TYR A 103 -7.70 -16.97 14.13
N ARG A 104 -8.47 -16.91 13.03
CA ARG A 104 -8.06 -16.25 11.79
C ARG A 104 -7.66 -14.80 12.02
N HIS A 105 -8.40 -14.05 12.83
CA HIS A 105 -8.11 -12.63 13.08
C HIS A 105 -6.78 -12.42 13.83
N ARG A 106 -6.47 -13.28 14.82
CA ARG A 106 -5.23 -13.21 15.60
C ARG A 106 -4.02 -13.63 14.77
N VAL A 107 -4.15 -14.71 14.01
CA VAL A 107 -3.05 -15.19 13.14
C VAL A 107 -2.82 -14.20 11.99
N LEU A 108 -3.88 -13.61 11.44
CA LEU A 108 -3.79 -12.54 10.43
C LEU A 108 -3.04 -11.33 10.97
N TYR A 109 -3.36 -10.87 12.18
CA TYR A 109 -2.67 -9.75 12.80
C TYR A 109 -1.16 -10.00 12.94
N TRP A 110 -0.76 -11.15 13.48
CA TRP A 110 0.66 -11.52 13.60
C TRP A 110 1.34 -11.69 12.25
N GLY A 111 0.64 -12.26 11.26
CA GLY A 111 1.17 -12.42 9.90
C GLY A 111 1.36 -11.09 9.19
N ILE A 112 0.43 -10.13 9.33
CA ILE A 112 0.57 -8.78 8.80
C ILE A 112 1.76 -8.07 9.44
N ILE A 113 1.91 -8.14 10.77
CA ILE A 113 3.07 -7.55 11.45
C ILE A 113 4.38 -8.16 10.93
N GLY A 114 4.45 -9.49 10.84
CA GLY A 114 5.62 -10.18 10.29
C GLY A 114 5.92 -9.74 8.86
N ALA A 115 4.91 -9.71 7.99
CA ALA A 115 5.05 -9.29 6.60
C ALA A 115 5.54 -7.84 6.47
N ILE A 116 5.02 -6.91 7.28
CA ILE A 116 5.48 -5.51 7.30
C ILE A 116 6.95 -5.43 7.72
N VAL A 117 7.35 -6.19 8.74
CA VAL A 117 8.75 -6.23 9.21
C VAL A 117 9.67 -6.80 8.13
N PHE A 118 9.34 -7.96 7.56
CA PHE A 118 10.13 -8.56 6.48
C PHE A 118 10.19 -7.66 5.24
N ARG A 119 9.07 -7.01 4.87
CA ARG A 119 9.04 -6.01 3.79
C ARG A 119 10.00 -4.87 4.09
N GLY A 120 9.99 -4.33 5.31
CA GLY A 120 10.93 -3.28 5.73
C GLY A 120 12.39 -3.71 5.62
N ILE A 121 12.71 -4.93 6.06
CA ILE A 121 14.06 -5.51 5.96
C ILE A 121 14.47 -5.67 4.49
N PHE A 122 13.63 -6.29 3.66
CA PHE A 122 13.93 -6.49 2.24
C PHE A 122 14.08 -5.18 1.48
N VAL A 123 13.26 -4.17 1.78
CA VAL A 123 13.40 -2.84 1.17
C VAL A 123 14.70 -2.18 1.62
N ALA A 124 15.05 -2.23 2.91
CA ALA A 124 16.29 -1.64 3.41
C ALA A 124 17.54 -2.32 2.81
N ILE A 125 17.54 -3.65 2.76
CA ILE A 125 18.62 -4.43 2.13
C ILE A 125 18.67 -4.17 0.62
N GLY A 126 17.52 -4.25 -0.06
CA GLY A 126 17.43 -4.04 -1.50
C GLY A 126 17.87 -2.65 -1.93
N THR A 127 17.42 -1.60 -1.24
CA THR A 127 17.89 -0.22 -1.49
C THR A 127 19.38 -0.07 -1.23
N GLY A 128 19.90 -0.71 -0.17
CA GLY A 128 21.34 -0.77 0.09
C GLY A 128 22.12 -1.46 -1.03
N LEU A 129 21.64 -2.61 -1.54
CA LEU A 129 22.27 -3.32 -2.65
C LEU A 129 22.24 -2.51 -3.95
N LEU A 130 21.12 -1.88 -4.27
CA LEU A 130 20.98 -1.06 -5.48
C LEU A 130 21.90 0.17 -5.45
N SER A 131 22.26 0.66 -4.26
CA SER A 131 23.22 1.76 -4.11
C SER A 131 24.67 1.39 -4.51
N LEU A 132 24.99 0.10 -4.64
CA LEU A 132 26.33 -0.39 -5.01
C LEU A 132 26.64 -0.21 -6.51
N GLY A 133 25.63 0.11 -7.33
CA GLY A 133 25.79 0.50 -8.72
C GLY A 133 24.87 -0.22 -9.70
N PRO A 134 24.82 0.24 -10.96
CA PRO A 134 23.85 -0.20 -11.96
C PRO A 134 24.00 -1.68 -12.36
N TYR A 135 25.18 -2.28 -12.17
CA TYR A 135 25.38 -3.71 -12.40
C TYR A 135 24.55 -4.58 -11.44
N VAL A 136 24.39 -4.15 -10.18
CA VAL A 136 23.60 -4.88 -9.19
C VAL A 136 22.11 -4.80 -9.51
N GLU A 137 21.65 -3.65 -10.02
CA GLU A 137 20.27 -3.47 -10.49
C GLU A 137 19.93 -4.44 -11.63
N ILE A 138 20.81 -4.55 -12.62
CA ILE A 138 20.61 -5.46 -13.76
C ILE A 138 20.58 -6.92 -13.30
N VAL A 139 21.52 -7.33 -12.43
CA VAL A 139 21.55 -8.70 -11.90
C VAL A 139 20.29 -9.02 -11.11
N PHE A 140 19.84 -8.09 -10.26
CA PHE A 140 18.63 -8.26 -9.48
C PHE A 140 17.39 -8.36 -10.38
N ALA A 141 17.27 -7.50 -11.39
CA ALA A 141 16.18 -7.56 -12.36
C ALA A 141 16.17 -8.90 -13.13
N LEU A 142 17.33 -9.43 -13.51
CA LEU A 142 17.45 -10.73 -14.17
C LEU A 142 17.02 -11.89 -13.26
N ILE A 143 17.42 -11.88 -11.98
CA ILE A 143 17.02 -12.90 -11.01
C ILE A 143 15.50 -12.89 -10.83
N VAL A 144 14.90 -11.71 -10.65
CA VAL A 144 13.45 -11.56 -10.51
C VAL A 144 12.72 -12.05 -11.76
N ALA A 145 13.18 -11.65 -12.94
CA ALA A 145 12.62 -12.09 -14.21
C ALA A 145 12.69 -13.62 -14.37
N TRP A 146 13.82 -14.24 -14.00
CA TRP A 146 13.97 -15.69 -14.04
C TRP A 146 12.99 -16.41 -13.10
N THR A 147 12.88 -15.95 -11.83
CA THR A 147 11.92 -16.55 -10.88
C THR A 147 10.46 -16.41 -11.36
N ALA A 148 10.11 -15.28 -11.98
CA ALA A 148 8.77 -15.07 -12.51
C ALA A 148 8.46 -16.03 -13.68
N VAL A 149 9.44 -16.34 -14.53
CA VAL A 149 9.28 -17.30 -15.64
C VAL A 149 9.15 -18.73 -15.12
N ASP A 150 9.96 -19.12 -14.14
CA ASP A 150 9.94 -20.46 -13.55
C ASP A 150 8.61 -20.75 -12.83
N ASP A 151 8.08 -19.79 -12.06
CA ASP A 151 6.76 -19.91 -11.41
C ASP A 151 5.62 -20.07 -12.43
N VAL A 152 5.70 -19.37 -13.57
CA VAL A 152 4.74 -19.51 -14.67
C VAL A 152 4.89 -20.85 -15.38
N ALA A 153 6.12 -21.37 -15.50
CA ALA A 153 6.39 -22.66 -16.12
C ALA A 153 5.91 -23.85 -15.26
N GLN A 154 5.97 -23.73 -13.92
CA GLN A 154 5.52 -24.77 -12.99
C GLN A 154 4.00 -24.84 -12.77
N ARG A 155 3.24 -23.80 -13.16
CA ARG A 155 1.77 -23.76 -13.04
C ARG A 155 1.03 -24.40 -14.24
N ARG A 156 1.71 -25.13 -15.11
CA ARG A 156 1.12 -25.98 -16.18
C ARG A 156 1.24 -27.46 -15.82
#